data_AF-A0A914E6R1-F1
#
_entry.id   AF-A0A914E6R1-F1
#
_cell.length_a   1.000
_cell.length_b   1.000
_cell.length_c   1.000
_cell.angle_alpha   90.00
_cell.angle_beta   90.00
_cell.angle_gamma   90.00
#
_symmetry.space_group_name_H-M   'P 1'
#
loop_
_entity.id
_entity.type
_entity.pdbx_description
1 polymer ?
#
loop_
_entity_poly.entity_id
_entity_poly.type
_entity_poly.pdbx_seq_one_letter_code
_entity_poly.pdbx_strand_id
1 'polypeptide(L)'
;MRVHPDQWNDRLQRIRALGLNAIQVYVPWNLHEMYQGKAFNYGQVTLKRIGSNLISTLTQIQEACVSSTDPLTFEQLDYPYGYVLYTTSLSSSGGKNLSTPNIRDYGYVYVNNVFQGMLLRNKTWITINAAQPGDILRILVENQGRDNIGGGTYNHLDYKGLHNGVTLDGINLHNWFQCGINLTKASIDSLSTTFFEENRIPEKAASTPGVYVGQFTASQLEDTFFNSTGWGKGQLFINGYNLGRYWALPGPQMTLYVPKPYIQPTNTVLLIELLGGQQTDVNFVDQAIWKS
;
A
#
# COMPACT_ATOMS: atom_id res chain seq x y z
N MET A 1 12.89 27.45 11.77
CA MET A 1 14.14 27.98 11.19
C MET A 1 14.00 27.96 9.68
N ARG A 2 14.14 29.10 8.99
CA ARG A 2 14.12 29.15 7.52
C ARG A 2 15.55 29.04 7.02
N VAL A 3 15.84 28.04 6.19
CA VAL A 3 17.14 27.85 5.54
C VAL A 3 16.97 28.18 4.06
N HIS A 4 17.94 28.87 3.45
CA HIS A 4 17.90 29.21 2.02
C HIS A 4 17.84 27.93 1.16
N PRO A 5 17.02 27.87 0.09
CA PRO A 5 16.87 26.68 -0.76
C PRO A 5 18.20 26.07 -1.24
N ASP A 6 19.16 26.90 -1.62
CA ASP A 6 20.49 26.46 -2.08
C ASP A 6 21.28 25.68 -1.01
N GLN A 7 20.92 25.83 0.27
CA GLN A 7 21.57 25.12 1.37
C GLN A 7 20.85 23.83 1.76
N TRP A 8 19.66 23.54 1.20
CA TRP A 8 18.87 22.39 1.63
C TRP A 8 19.61 21.07 1.46
N ASN A 9 20.27 20.85 0.31
CA ASN A 9 21.00 19.61 0.07
C ASN A 9 22.11 19.37 1.09
N ASP A 10 22.92 20.39 1.41
CA ASP A 10 23.95 20.31 2.46
C ASP A 10 23.33 20.00 3.83
N ARG A 11 22.23 20.66 4.21
CA ARG A 11 21.55 20.39 5.49
C ARG A 11 21.01 18.97 5.56
N LEU A 12 20.37 18.47 4.50
CA LEU A 12 19.83 17.12 4.44
C LEU A 12 20.94 16.07 4.56
N GLN A 13 22.07 16.27 3.87
CA GLN A 13 23.23 15.38 3.97
C GLN A 13 23.84 15.39 5.38
N ARG A 14 23.97 16.55 6.01
CA ARG A 14 24.46 16.65 7.39
C ARG A 14 23.52 16.02 8.41
N ILE A 15 22.21 16.22 8.26
CA ILE A 15 21.17 15.57 9.08
C ILE A 15 21.31 14.05 8.97
N ARG A 16 21.44 13.51 7.75
CA ARG A 16 21.70 12.08 7.53
C ARG A 16 23.01 11.62 8.18
N ALA A 17 24.10 12.38 8.01
CA ALA A 17 25.40 12.06 8.60
C ALA A 17 25.40 12.08 10.14
N LEU A 18 24.51 12.87 10.75
CA LEU A 18 24.26 12.89 12.19
C LEU A 18 23.41 11.70 12.67
N GLY A 19 23.03 10.78 11.77
CA GLY A 19 22.23 9.61 12.09
C GLY A 19 20.72 9.87 12.15
N LEU A 20 20.26 11.07 11.77
CA LEU A 20 18.83 11.36 11.65
C LEU A 20 18.31 10.75 10.35
N ASN A 21 17.24 9.97 10.44
CA ASN A 21 16.62 9.25 9.32
C ASN A 21 15.22 9.78 8.96
N ALA A 22 14.73 10.80 9.67
CA ALA A 22 13.41 11.39 9.47
C ALA A 22 13.45 12.91 9.55
N ILE A 23 12.63 13.55 8.72
CA ILE A 23 12.38 15.00 8.75
C ILE A 23 10.88 15.20 8.87
N GLN A 24 10.47 15.96 9.86
CA GLN A 24 9.09 16.37 10.04
C GLN A 24 8.96 17.84 9.62
N VAL A 25 8.02 18.11 8.71
CA VAL A 25 7.67 19.47 8.32
C VAL A 25 6.22 19.71 8.76
N TYR A 26 6.01 20.73 9.58
CA TYR A 26 4.67 21.19 9.88
C TYR A 26 4.17 22.03 8.71
N VAL A 27 3.14 21.54 8.02
CA VAL A 27 2.38 22.34 7.08
C VAL A 27 1.08 22.74 7.78
N PRO A 28 0.84 24.04 8.02
CA PRO A 28 -0.31 24.47 8.79
C PRO A 28 -1.59 24.19 7.98
N TRP A 29 -2.61 23.68 8.68
CA TRP A 29 -3.86 23.19 8.07
C TRP A 29 -4.55 24.22 7.17
N ASN A 30 -4.48 25.50 7.54
CA ASN A 30 -5.04 26.62 6.77
C ASN A 30 -4.37 26.85 5.41
N LEU A 31 -3.21 26.25 5.14
CA LEU A 31 -2.59 26.27 3.81
C LEU A 31 -3.31 25.29 2.85
N HIS A 32 -3.88 24.22 3.38
CA HIS A 32 -4.56 23.17 2.63
C HIS A 32 -6.07 23.34 2.58
N GLU A 33 -6.68 23.94 3.61
CA GLU A 33 -8.09 24.31 3.66
C GLU A 33 -8.19 25.81 4.02
N MET A 34 -7.96 26.69 3.03
CA MET A 34 -7.97 28.16 3.27
C MET A 34 -9.34 28.67 3.70
N TYR A 35 -10.41 27.98 3.29
CA TYR A 35 -11.79 28.29 3.63
C TYR A 35 -12.49 27.02 4.08
N GLN A 36 -12.90 26.98 5.34
CA GLN A 36 -13.63 25.85 5.91
C GLN A 36 -14.88 25.53 5.07
N GLY A 37 -15.06 24.26 4.70
CA GLY A 37 -16.28 23.78 4.04
C GLY A 37 -16.40 24.09 2.54
N LYS A 38 -15.31 24.50 1.87
CA LYS A 38 -15.27 24.58 0.40
C LYS A 38 -14.68 23.30 -0.19
N ALA A 39 -15.52 22.28 -0.33
CA ALA A 39 -15.19 21.09 -1.11
C ALA A 39 -16.27 20.83 -2.16
N PHE A 40 -15.91 20.14 -3.23
CA PHE A 40 -16.78 19.86 -4.36
C PHE A 40 -17.06 18.37 -4.51
N ASN A 41 -18.29 18.06 -4.88
CA ASN A 41 -18.72 16.71 -5.22
C ASN A 41 -18.47 16.47 -6.72
N TYR A 42 -17.41 15.72 -7.05
CA TYR A 42 -17.11 15.33 -8.43
C TYR A 42 -17.89 14.09 -8.89
N GLY A 43 -18.73 13.53 -8.03
CA GLY A 43 -19.62 12.42 -8.35
C GLY A 43 -18.93 11.07 -8.38
N GLN A 44 -19.58 10.12 -9.07
CA GLN A 44 -19.15 8.74 -9.16
C GLN A 44 -18.09 8.56 -10.26
N VAL A 45 -17.09 7.72 -9.98
CA VAL A 45 -16.07 7.31 -10.93
C VAL A 45 -16.00 5.79 -10.96
N THR A 46 -16.22 5.21 -12.14
CA THR A 46 -16.04 3.76 -12.33
C THR A 46 -14.57 3.43 -12.48
N LEU A 47 -14.08 2.54 -11.62
CA LEU A 47 -12.71 2.03 -11.70
C LEU A 47 -12.70 0.66 -12.38
N LYS A 48 -11.69 0.42 -13.21
CA LYS A 48 -11.45 -0.87 -13.86
C LYS A 48 -10.14 -1.46 -13.39
N ARG A 49 -10.13 -2.78 -13.23
CA ARG A 49 -8.94 -3.50 -12.81
C ARG A 49 -7.92 -3.60 -13.95
N ILE A 50 -6.67 -3.30 -13.64
CA ILE A 50 -5.52 -3.54 -14.52
C ILE A 50 -4.73 -4.78 -14.07
N GLY A 51 -4.07 -5.43 -15.02
CA GLY A 51 -3.41 -6.72 -14.81
C GLY A 51 -4.36 -7.88 -14.45
N SER A 52 -3.81 -9.08 -14.31
CA SER A 52 -4.58 -10.29 -14.01
C SER A 52 -4.78 -10.54 -12.52
N ASN A 53 -3.89 -10.02 -11.67
CA ASN A 53 -3.97 -10.04 -10.22
C ASN A 53 -3.07 -8.98 -9.58
N LEU A 54 -3.32 -8.68 -8.29
CA LEU A 54 -2.56 -7.69 -7.55
C LEU A 54 -1.05 -7.93 -7.68
N ILE A 55 -0.62 -9.17 -7.47
CA ILE A 55 0.80 -9.53 -7.46
C ILE A 55 1.43 -9.30 -8.83
N SER A 56 0.81 -9.79 -9.91
CA SER A 56 1.35 -9.63 -11.27
C SER A 56 1.43 -8.17 -11.70
N THR A 57 0.54 -7.31 -11.21
CA THR A 57 0.62 -5.87 -11.44
C THR A 57 1.73 -5.23 -10.62
N LEU A 58 1.82 -5.52 -9.31
CA LEU A 58 2.84 -4.94 -8.44
C LEU A 58 4.27 -5.38 -8.81
N THR A 59 4.45 -6.57 -9.39
CA THR A 59 5.77 -7.02 -9.86
C THR A 59 6.34 -6.13 -10.99
N GLN A 60 5.50 -5.37 -11.69
CA GLN A 60 5.95 -4.46 -12.76
C GLN A 60 6.64 -3.20 -12.22
N ILE A 61 6.42 -2.88 -10.94
CA ILE A 61 6.99 -1.71 -10.27
C ILE A 61 7.85 -2.11 -9.07
N GLN A 62 8.46 -3.30 -9.11
CA GLN A 62 9.40 -3.72 -8.08
C GLN A 62 10.72 -2.95 -8.17
N GLU A 63 11.31 -2.70 -7.00
CA GLU A 63 12.63 -2.11 -6.87
C GLU A 63 13.39 -2.69 -5.67
N ALA A 64 14.68 -2.36 -5.56
CA ALA A 64 15.51 -2.73 -4.41
C ALA A 64 15.45 -4.25 -4.09
N CYS A 65 15.51 -5.09 -5.13
CA CYS A 65 15.38 -6.54 -4.97
C CYS A 65 16.64 -7.18 -4.37
N VAL A 66 16.46 -8.05 -3.38
CA VAL A 66 17.52 -8.77 -2.67
C VAL A 66 17.16 -10.25 -2.51
N SER A 67 18.14 -11.12 -2.72
CA SER A 67 18.05 -12.54 -2.40
C SER A 67 18.81 -12.85 -1.11
N SER A 68 18.24 -13.67 -0.24
CA SER A 68 18.89 -14.13 0.99
C SER A 68 18.35 -15.48 1.47
N THR A 69 19.11 -16.18 2.31
CA THR A 69 18.67 -17.46 2.88
C THR A 69 17.41 -17.30 3.73
N ASP A 70 17.40 -16.29 4.61
CA ASP A 70 16.27 -15.96 5.50
C ASP A 70 15.68 -14.61 5.11
N PRO A 71 14.40 -14.32 5.42
CA PRO A 71 13.79 -13.04 5.06
C PRO A 71 14.43 -11.89 5.84
N LEU A 72 14.55 -10.73 5.19
CA LEU A 72 15.12 -9.53 5.75
C LEU A 72 14.01 -8.55 6.14
N THR A 73 14.21 -7.85 7.26
CA THR A 73 13.34 -6.74 7.66
C THR A 73 13.44 -5.57 6.68
N PHE A 74 12.44 -4.68 6.70
CA PHE A 74 12.42 -3.46 5.88
C PHE A 74 13.67 -2.62 6.09
N GLU A 75 14.18 -2.56 7.32
CA GLU A 75 15.38 -1.81 7.68
C GLU A 75 16.66 -2.46 7.15
N GLN A 76 16.76 -3.79 7.17
CA GLN A 76 17.87 -4.51 6.57
C GLN A 76 17.90 -4.38 5.04
N LEU A 77 16.73 -4.17 4.41
CA LEU A 77 16.58 -3.94 2.98
C LEU A 77 16.83 -2.47 2.56
N ASP A 78 17.04 -1.55 3.51
CA ASP A 78 17.02 -0.10 3.27
C ASP A 78 15.73 0.37 2.55
N TYR A 79 14.60 -0.29 2.87
CA TYR A 79 13.28 0.00 2.28
C TYR A 79 12.24 0.31 3.37
N PRO A 80 12.31 1.50 4.00
CA PRO A 80 11.63 1.74 5.26
C PRO A 80 10.11 1.95 5.18
N TYR A 81 9.48 2.08 4.00
CA TYR A 81 8.07 2.44 3.86
C TYR A 81 7.34 1.61 2.79
N GLY A 82 6.01 1.73 2.73
CA GLY A 82 5.20 1.10 1.69
C GLY A 82 5.08 -0.41 1.89
N TYR A 83 5.47 -1.16 0.87
CA TYR A 83 5.32 -2.62 0.80
C TYR A 83 6.62 -3.29 0.35
N VAL A 84 6.84 -4.49 0.86
CA VAL A 84 7.87 -5.41 0.36
C VAL A 84 7.19 -6.73 0.00
N LEU A 85 7.47 -7.24 -1.19
CA LEU A 85 7.00 -8.54 -1.65
C LEU A 85 8.07 -9.60 -1.39
N TYR A 86 7.81 -10.49 -0.44
CA TYR A 86 8.66 -11.62 -0.11
C TYR A 86 8.21 -12.85 -0.91
N THR A 87 9.13 -13.48 -1.63
CA THR A 87 8.86 -14.61 -2.52
C THR A 87 9.79 -15.78 -2.19
N THR A 88 9.25 -17.00 -2.14
CA THR A 88 10.03 -18.23 -2.07
C THR A 88 9.32 -19.37 -2.79
N SER A 89 10.06 -20.39 -3.22
CA SER A 89 9.49 -21.65 -3.70
C SER A 89 9.29 -22.63 -2.54
N LEU A 90 8.23 -23.42 -2.61
CA LEU A 90 7.93 -24.45 -1.62
C LEU A 90 8.63 -25.76 -1.98
N SER A 91 9.30 -26.38 -1.02
CA SER A 91 10.17 -27.55 -1.24
C SER A 91 9.51 -28.90 -0.95
N SER A 92 8.36 -28.92 -0.29
CA SER A 92 7.67 -30.14 0.14
C SER A 92 6.21 -30.15 -0.30
N SER A 93 5.67 -31.35 -0.54
CA SER A 93 4.23 -31.56 -0.69
C SER A 93 3.58 -31.60 0.69
N GLY A 94 2.36 -31.10 0.80
CA GLY A 94 1.80 -30.78 2.12
C GLY A 94 2.35 -29.44 2.63
N GLY A 95 1.85 -28.97 3.76
CA GLY A 95 2.00 -27.56 4.13
C GLY A 95 0.64 -26.90 4.20
N LYS A 96 0.03 -26.94 5.39
CA LYS A 96 -1.20 -26.20 5.66
C LYS A 96 -0.91 -24.99 6.53
N ASN A 97 -0.09 -25.14 7.56
CA ASN A 97 0.13 -24.09 8.55
C ASN A 97 1.35 -23.23 8.19
N LEU A 98 1.09 -22.11 7.51
CA LEU A 98 2.09 -21.06 7.33
C LEU A 98 2.16 -20.21 8.59
N SER A 99 3.33 -20.14 9.22
CA SER A 99 3.58 -19.38 10.44
C SER A 99 4.70 -18.35 10.25
N THR A 100 4.48 -17.16 10.82
CA THR A 100 5.32 -15.97 10.75
C THR A 100 5.30 -15.27 12.13
N PRO A 101 5.99 -15.84 13.15
CA PRO A 101 5.78 -15.47 14.55
C PRO A 101 6.02 -13.98 14.87
N ASN A 102 6.83 -13.31 14.05
CA ASN A 102 7.25 -11.93 14.28
C ASN A 102 6.87 -10.98 13.12
N ILE A 103 5.91 -11.34 12.26
CA ILE A 103 5.50 -10.48 11.14
C ILE A 103 5.02 -9.10 11.61
N ARG A 104 5.44 -8.05 10.90
CA ARG A 104 4.98 -6.68 11.13
C ARG A 104 4.79 -5.93 9.80
N ASP A 105 3.65 -5.28 9.52
CA ASP A 105 2.43 -5.23 10.31
C ASP A 105 1.36 -6.18 9.76
N TYR A 106 1.16 -6.14 8.44
CA TYR A 106 0.15 -6.91 7.72
C TYR A 106 0.82 -7.69 6.59
N GLY A 107 0.64 -9.01 6.54
CA GLY A 107 1.10 -9.86 5.45
C GLY A 107 -0.07 -10.42 4.65
N TYR A 108 -0.10 -10.16 3.35
CA TYR A 108 -1.09 -10.71 2.42
C TYR A 108 -0.47 -11.92 1.72
N VAL A 109 -1.00 -13.11 1.98
CA VAL A 109 -0.40 -14.37 1.55
C VAL A 109 -1.02 -14.85 0.25
N TYR A 110 -0.17 -15.24 -0.69
CA TYR A 110 -0.55 -15.79 -1.99
C TYR A 110 0.26 -17.05 -2.28
N VAL A 111 -0.39 -18.06 -2.86
CA VAL A 111 0.26 -19.23 -3.45
C VAL A 111 -0.09 -19.25 -4.93
N ASN A 112 0.92 -19.25 -5.81
CA ASN A 112 0.73 -19.13 -7.26
C ASN A 112 -0.17 -17.94 -7.66
N ASN A 113 0.02 -16.81 -6.97
CA ASN A 113 -0.76 -15.58 -7.12
C ASN A 113 -2.24 -15.67 -6.71
N VAL A 114 -2.66 -16.77 -6.09
CA VAL A 114 -4.00 -16.94 -5.51
C VAL A 114 -3.95 -16.59 -4.03
N PHE A 115 -4.78 -15.63 -3.61
CA PHE A 115 -4.87 -15.17 -2.22
C PHE A 115 -5.29 -16.30 -1.28
N GLN A 116 -4.56 -16.47 -0.17
CA GLN A 116 -4.80 -17.49 0.84
C GLN A 116 -5.32 -16.91 2.16
N GLY A 117 -4.98 -15.66 2.47
CA GLY A 117 -5.39 -15.01 3.70
C GLY A 117 -4.39 -13.96 4.18
N MET A 118 -4.61 -13.51 5.41
CA MET A 118 -3.81 -12.45 6.03
C MET A 118 -3.15 -12.90 7.32
N LEU A 119 -1.93 -12.41 7.50
CA LEU A 119 -1.12 -12.48 8.70
C LEU A 119 -1.04 -11.08 9.31
N LEU A 120 -1.07 -11.02 10.64
CA LEU A 120 -1.14 -9.80 11.46
C LEU A 120 -0.24 -9.96 12.68
N ARG A 121 0.08 -8.87 13.36
CA ARG A 121 0.79 -8.90 14.66
C ARG A 121 0.16 -9.87 15.68
N ASN A 122 -1.18 -9.96 15.71
CA ASN A 122 -1.94 -10.85 16.62
C ASN A 122 -2.48 -12.11 15.94
N LYS A 123 -2.16 -12.32 14.65
CA LYS A 123 -2.56 -13.49 13.87
C LYS A 123 -1.38 -13.91 12.99
N THR A 124 -0.41 -14.55 13.63
CA THR A 124 0.90 -14.84 13.04
C THR A 124 0.94 -16.13 12.22
N TRP A 125 -0.18 -16.83 12.09
CA TRP A 125 -0.28 -18.04 11.28
C TRP A 125 -1.62 -18.12 10.53
N ILE A 126 -1.64 -18.84 9.42
CA ILE A 126 -2.84 -19.18 8.65
C ILE A 126 -2.76 -20.58 8.08
N THR A 127 -3.93 -21.15 7.78
CA THR A 127 -4.02 -22.31 6.91
C THR A 127 -4.00 -21.87 5.44
N ILE A 128 -3.08 -22.39 4.64
CA ILE A 128 -3.05 -22.25 3.18
C ILE A 128 -3.58 -23.54 2.52
N ASN A 129 -4.08 -23.43 1.29
CA ASN A 129 -4.41 -24.60 0.49
C ASN A 129 -3.14 -25.43 0.27
N ALA A 130 -3.28 -26.76 0.31
CA ALA A 130 -2.15 -27.68 0.27
C ALA A 130 -1.29 -27.41 -0.96
N ALA A 131 -0.04 -27.01 -0.71
CA ALA A 131 0.91 -26.69 -1.75
C ALA A 131 1.63 -27.94 -2.28
N GLN A 132 2.07 -27.85 -3.53
CA GLN A 132 2.96 -28.80 -4.18
C GLN A 132 4.40 -28.28 -4.17
N PRO A 133 5.41 -29.18 -4.23
CA PRO A 133 6.78 -28.77 -4.49
C PRO A 133 6.86 -27.93 -5.77
N GLY A 134 7.55 -26.80 -5.71
CA GLY A 134 7.68 -25.86 -6.82
C GLY A 134 6.61 -24.75 -6.84
N ASP A 135 5.55 -24.85 -6.04
CA ASP A 135 4.60 -23.75 -5.87
C ASP A 135 5.30 -22.51 -5.31
N ILE A 136 4.87 -21.34 -5.76
CA ILE A 136 5.48 -20.08 -5.35
C ILE A 136 4.64 -19.44 -4.24
N LEU A 137 5.23 -19.36 -3.06
CA LEU A 137 4.70 -18.59 -1.93
C LEU A 137 5.12 -17.13 -2.08
N ARG A 138 4.15 -16.23 -1.93
CA ARG A 138 4.37 -14.79 -1.88
C ARG A 138 3.66 -14.18 -0.67
N ILE A 139 4.36 -13.32 0.04
CA ILE A 139 3.81 -12.53 1.14
C ILE A 139 4.09 -11.07 0.84
N LEU A 140 3.05 -10.33 0.44
CA LEU A 140 3.14 -8.88 0.34
C LEU A 140 3.02 -8.34 1.77
N VAL A 141 4.09 -7.80 2.32
CA VAL A 141 4.08 -7.21 3.66
C VAL A 141 3.94 -5.71 3.55
N GLU A 142 3.03 -5.16 4.34
CA GLU A 142 2.74 -3.75 4.45
C GLU A 142 3.25 -3.21 5.79
N ASN A 143 3.99 -2.11 5.72
CA ASN A 143 4.33 -1.29 6.87
C ASN A 143 3.20 -0.26 7.12
N GLN A 144 2.52 -0.30 8.27
CA GLN A 144 1.45 0.63 8.66
C GLN A 144 1.93 1.91 9.38
N GLY A 145 3.24 2.08 9.53
CA GLY A 145 3.84 3.16 10.32
C GLY A 145 4.50 2.59 11.57
N ARG A 146 5.61 3.21 11.96
CA ARG A 146 6.35 2.82 13.18
C ARG A 146 5.72 3.46 14.40
N ASP A 147 5.74 2.75 15.52
CA ASP A 147 5.28 3.29 16.80
C ASP A 147 6.00 4.60 17.14
N ASN A 148 5.24 5.64 17.49
CA ASN A 148 5.75 6.99 17.75
C ASN A 148 5.60 7.43 19.23
N ILE A 149 5.16 6.52 20.11
CA ILE A 149 5.00 6.77 21.55
C ILE A 149 6.13 6.07 22.30
N GLY A 150 6.97 6.83 23.00
CA GLY A 150 8.13 6.32 23.76
C GLY A 150 7.80 5.65 25.09
N GLY A 151 6.67 4.93 25.20
CA GLY A 151 6.18 4.42 26.48
C GLY A 151 5.56 3.03 26.41
N GLY A 152 6.32 2.02 26.85
CA GLY A 152 5.82 0.71 27.25
C GLY A 152 6.57 -0.46 26.63
N THR A 153 7.33 -1.21 27.45
CA THR A 153 7.78 -2.63 27.39
C THR A 153 8.20 -3.31 26.07
N TYR A 154 8.09 -2.65 24.92
CA TYR A 154 8.52 -3.12 23.62
C TYR A 154 9.84 -2.43 23.30
N ASN A 155 10.88 -3.22 23.08
CA ASN A 155 12.18 -2.77 22.59
C ASN A 155 11.99 -1.69 21.52
N HIS A 156 12.81 -0.63 21.59
CA HIS A 156 12.86 0.55 20.72
C HIS A 156 13.10 0.27 19.21
N LEU A 157 12.87 -0.96 18.75
CA LEU A 157 13.12 -1.45 17.41
C LEU A 157 11.81 -2.02 16.83
N ASP A 158 10.96 -1.14 16.32
CA ASP A 158 9.76 -1.51 15.58
C ASP A 158 10.08 -1.86 14.12
N TYR A 159 10.98 -2.84 13.94
CA TYR A 159 11.41 -3.29 12.62
C TYR A 159 10.28 -3.99 11.88
N LYS A 160 10.08 -3.59 10.62
CA LYS A 160 8.94 -4.01 9.80
C LYS A 160 9.33 -5.15 8.88
N GLY A 161 8.34 -5.80 8.29
CA GLY A 161 8.53 -6.88 7.35
C GLY A 161 8.37 -8.28 7.95
N LEU A 162 8.93 -9.24 7.23
CA LEU A 162 9.17 -10.57 7.76
C LEU A 162 10.47 -10.57 8.56
N HIS A 163 10.45 -11.36 9.62
CA HIS A 163 11.60 -11.68 10.45
C HIS A 163 11.91 -13.17 10.28
N ASN A 164 13.06 -13.60 10.76
CA ASN A 164 13.46 -15.01 10.75
C ASN A 164 12.40 -15.92 11.41
N GLY A 165 12.39 -17.19 11.01
CA GLY A 165 11.48 -18.21 11.55
C GLY A 165 10.14 -18.29 10.83
N VAL A 166 10.11 -17.96 9.53
CA VAL A 166 8.95 -18.26 8.68
C VAL A 166 8.94 -19.76 8.39
N THR A 167 7.86 -20.44 8.76
CA THR A 167 7.76 -21.90 8.64
C THR A 167 6.50 -22.33 7.93
N LEU A 168 6.56 -23.47 7.24
CA LEU A 168 5.40 -24.21 6.76
C LEU A 168 5.34 -25.56 7.49
N ASP A 169 4.27 -25.80 8.24
CA ASP A 169 4.12 -26.99 9.12
C ASP A 169 5.32 -27.19 10.07
N GLY A 170 5.92 -26.10 10.54
CA GLY A 170 7.08 -26.10 11.45
C GLY A 170 8.43 -26.28 10.75
N ILE A 171 8.46 -26.49 9.42
CA ILE A 171 9.69 -26.55 8.63
C ILE A 171 10.06 -25.14 8.17
N ASN A 172 11.29 -24.70 8.42
CA ASN A 172 11.76 -23.37 7.98
C ASN A 172 11.75 -23.23 6.46
N LEU A 173 11.27 -22.08 5.99
CA LEU A 173 11.34 -21.69 4.59
C LEU A 173 12.58 -20.83 4.35
N HIS A 174 13.31 -21.15 3.28
CA HIS A 174 14.57 -20.51 2.92
C HIS A 174 14.57 -20.05 1.45
N ASN A 175 15.61 -19.33 1.04
CA ASN A 175 15.84 -18.83 -0.33
C ASN A 175 14.82 -17.77 -0.76
N TRP A 176 14.75 -16.71 0.03
CA TRP A 176 13.83 -15.60 -0.16
C TRP A 176 14.35 -14.62 -1.21
N PHE A 177 13.49 -14.28 -2.16
CA PHE A 177 13.63 -13.15 -3.07
C PHE A 177 12.66 -12.05 -2.68
N GLN A 178 13.15 -10.84 -2.42
CA GLN A 178 12.41 -9.79 -1.72
C GLN A 178 12.60 -8.47 -2.44
N CYS A 179 11.52 -7.78 -2.78
CA CYS A 179 11.60 -6.47 -3.45
C CYS A 179 10.66 -5.46 -2.81
N GLY A 180 11.09 -4.21 -2.72
CA GLY A 180 10.20 -3.08 -2.47
C GLY A 180 9.24 -2.86 -3.63
N ILE A 181 8.09 -2.24 -3.34
CA ILE A 181 7.11 -1.82 -4.35
C ILE A 181 7.22 -0.31 -4.56
N ASN A 182 7.70 0.12 -5.72
CA ASN A 182 7.94 1.53 -6.03
C ASN A 182 6.64 2.32 -6.18
N LEU A 183 6.32 3.12 -5.16
CA LEU A 183 5.13 3.97 -5.12
C LEU A 183 5.41 5.43 -5.53
N THR A 184 6.51 5.68 -6.27
CA THR A 184 6.78 7.03 -6.81
C THR A 184 5.76 7.41 -7.86
N LYS A 185 5.59 8.72 -8.07
CA LYS A 185 4.66 9.25 -9.09
C LYS A 185 4.89 8.61 -10.46
N ALA A 186 6.15 8.48 -10.89
CA ALA A 186 6.50 7.90 -12.18
C ALA A 186 6.06 6.43 -12.32
N SER A 187 6.27 5.61 -11.29
CA SER A 187 5.83 4.21 -11.28
C SER A 187 4.31 4.08 -11.30
N ILE A 188 3.60 4.93 -10.56
CA ILE A 188 2.13 4.94 -10.52
C ILE A 188 1.53 5.44 -11.84
N ASP A 189 2.13 6.47 -12.45
CA ASP A 189 1.76 6.95 -13.78
C ASP A 189 1.96 5.83 -14.82
N SER A 190 3.08 5.10 -14.75
CA SER A 190 3.36 3.97 -15.66
C SER A 190 2.31 2.86 -15.57
N LEU A 191 1.83 2.51 -14.36
CA LEU A 191 0.73 1.54 -14.21
C LEU A 191 -0.58 2.07 -14.81
N SER A 192 -0.81 3.38 -14.69
CA SER A 192 -2.01 4.02 -15.21
C SER A 192 -2.00 4.07 -16.74
N THR A 193 -0.84 4.10 -17.40
CA THR A 193 -0.76 4.03 -18.87
C THR A 193 -1.36 2.74 -19.42
N THR A 194 -1.12 1.59 -18.76
CA THR A 194 -1.70 0.29 -19.14
C THR A 194 -3.23 0.31 -19.16
N PHE A 195 -3.88 1.11 -18.32
CA PHE A 195 -5.34 1.29 -18.35
C PHE A 195 -5.84 1.93 -19.66
N PHE A 196 -5.09 2.86 -20.25
CA PHE A 196 -5.51 3.53 -21.50
C PHE A 196 -5.28 2.67 -22.74
N GLU A 197 -4.35 1.72 -22.65
CA GLU A 197 -4.00 0.84 -23.75
C GLU A 197 -4.91 -0.39 -23.83
N GLU A 198 -5.42 -0.86 -22.69
CA GLU A 198 -6.24 -2.06 -22.63
C GLU A 198 -7.73 -1.71 -22.49
N ASN A 199 -8.52 -1.95 -23.54
CA ASN A 199 -9.99 -1.86 -23.56
C ASN A 199 -10.64 -2.93 -22.66
N ARG A 200 -10.44 -2.83 -21.35
CA ARG A 200 -10.98 -3.78 -20.39
C ARG A 200 -12.46 -3.49 -20.14
N ILE A 201 -13.28 -4.54 -20.27
CA ILE A 201 -14.70 -4.57 -19.89
C ILE A 201 -14.76 -4.55 -18.35
N PRO A 202 -15.72 -3.84 -17.72
CA PRO A 202 -15.89 -3.84 -16.28
C PRO A 202 -16.01 -5.28 -15.75
N GLU A 203 -15.10 -5.67 -14.84
CA GLU A 203 -15.09 -7.01 -14.26
C GLU A 203 -15.81 -6.99 -12.91
N LYS A 204 -16.95 -7.70 -12.82
CA LYS A 204 -17.82 -7.96 -11.66
C LYS A 204 -18.31 -6.74 -10.84
N ALA A 205 -19.46 -6.92 -10.19
CA ALA A 205 -19.98 -5.96 -9.21
C ALA A 205 -19.07 -5.84 -7.97
N ALA A 206 -18.36 -6.91 -7.59
CA ALA A 206 -17.48 -6.92 -6.42
C ALA A 206 -15.99 -6.82 -6.81
N SER A 207 -15.24 -5.96 -6.14
CA SER A 207 -13.79 -5.85 -6.29
C SER A 207 -13.06 -6.99 -5.56
N THR A 208 -11.87 -7.33 -6.05
CA THR A 208 -10.95 -8.31 -5.47
C THR A 208 -9.60 -7.63 -5.23
N PRO A 209 -8.64 -8.24 -4.51
CA PRO A 209 -7.30 -7.69 -4.43
C PRO A 209 -6.71 -7.43 -5.83
N GLY A 210 -6.31 -6.20 -6.10
CA GLY A 210 -5.91 -5.75 -7.43
C GLY A 210 -5.60 -4.26 -7.50
N VAL A 211 -5.13 -3.82 -8.66
CA VAL A 211 -4.95 -2.40 -8.97
C VAL A 211 -6.09 -1.96 -9.86
N TYR A 212 -6.74 -0.86 -9.47
CA TYR A 212 -7.93 -0.32 -10.14
C TYR A 212 -7.67 1.10 -10.60
N VAL A 213 -8.04 1.43 -11.82
CA VAL A 213 -7.81 2.74 -12.44
C VAL A 213 -9.10 3.28 -13.05
N GLY A 214 -9.32 4.58 -12.94
CA GLY A 214 -10.43 5.27 -13.58
C GLY A 214 -10.12 6.75 -13.81
N GLN A 215 -11.03 7.44 -14.48
CA GLN A 215 -10.88 8.86 -14.77
C GLN A 215 -12.15 9.65 -14.51
N PHE A 216 -11.98 10.91 -14.10
CA PHE A 216 -13.05 11.89 -14.03
C PHE A 216 -12.57 13.25 -14.52
N THR A 217 -13.51 14.06 -15.00
CA THR A 217 -13.27 15.44 -15.40
C THR A 217 -13.73 16.39 -14.31
N ALA A 218 -13.02 17.51 -14.14
CA ALA A 218 -13.34 18.53 -13.18
C ALA A 218 -13.71 19.82 -13.90
N SER A 219 -14.97 20.25 -13.79
CA SER A 219 -15.44 21.54 -14.35
C SER A 219 -14.92 22.74 -13.56
N GLN A 220 -14.57 22.52 -12.29
CA GLN A 220 -13.91 23.47 -11.41
C GLN A 220 -12.88 22.75 -10.54
N LEU A 221 -11.81 23.45 -10.16
CA LEU A 221 -10.72 22.89 -9.37
C LEU A 221 -10.93 23.28 -7.91
N GLU A 222 -11.39 22.36 -7.08
CA GLU A 222 -11.67 22.57 -5.66
C GLU A 222 -11.25 21.33 -4.85
N ASP A 223 -11.17 21.49 -3.53
CA ASP A 223 -10.91 20.37 -2.63
C ASP A 223 -12.06 19.36 -2.71
N THR A 224 -11.81 18.09 -2.37
CA THR A 224 -12.85 17.06 -2.34
C THR A 224 -12.46 15.93 -1.39
N PHE A 225 -13.32 14.94 -1.25
CA PHE A 225 -13.10 13.77 -0.42
C PHE A 225 -13.36 12.49 -1.20
N PHE A 226 -12.33 11.65 -1.33
CA PHE A 226 -12.49 10.29 -1.87
C PHE A 226 -13.23 9.42 -0.85
N ASN A 227 -14.40 8.90 -1.20
CA ASN A 227 -15.19 8.01 -0.35
C ASN A 227 -14.86 6.54 -0.65
N SER A 228 -14.30 5.85 0.34
CA SER A 228 -13.90 4.44 0.27
C SER A 228 -15.00 3.45 0.65
N THR A 229 -16.23 3.92 0.91
CA THR A 229 -17.38 3.04 1.23
C THR A 229 -17.55 1.97 0.16
N GLY A 230 -17.74 0.73 0.58
CA GLY A 230 -17.87 -0.43 -0.31
C GLY A 230 -16.53 -1.05 -0.76
N TRP A 231 -15.39 -0.41 -0.48
CA TRP A 231 -14.05 -1.00 -0.69
C TRP A 231 -13.53 -1.68 0.58
N GLY A 232 -12.42 -2.40 0.47
CA GLY A 232 -11.83 -3.14 1.58
C GLY A 232 -10.78 -2.31 2.31
N LYS A 233 -9.55 -2.40 1.82
CA LYS A 233 -8.38 -1.71 2.37
C LYS A 233 -7.37 -1.49 1.27
N GLY A 234 -6.76 -0.32 1.25
CA GLY A 234 -5.82 -0.03 0.18
C GLY A 234 -5.16 1.33 0.28
N GLN A 235 -4.65 1.78 -0.85
CA GLN A 235 -3.96 3.04 -1.00
C GLN A 235 -4.47 3.80 -2.22
N LEU A 236 -4.75 5.09 -2.02
CA LEU A 236 -5.29 6.00 -3.03
C LEU A 236 -4.18 6.81 -3.68
N PHE A 237 -4.27 6.94 -5.00
CA PHE A 237 -3.46 7.85 -5.80
C PHE A 237 -4.36 8.69 -6.71
N ILE A 238 -4.07 10.00 -6.77
CA ILE A 238 -4.70 10.94 -7.70
C ILE A 238 -3.60 11.58 -8.54
N ASN A 239 -3.67 11.43 -9.87
CA ASN A 239 -2.69 11.95 -10.81
C ASN A 239 -1.24 11.53 -10.48
N GLY A 240 -1.08 10.29 -9.98
CA GLY A 240 0.18 9.71 -9.54
C GLY A 240 0.62 10.10 -8.12
N TYR A 241 -0.05 11.06 -7.47
CA TYR A 241 0.25 11.46 -6.09
C TYR A 241 -0.42 10.53 -5.09
N ASN A 242 0.36 10.00 -4.15
CA ASN A 242 -0.09 9.14 -3.07
C ASN A 242 -0.84 9.96 -2.01
N LEU A 243 -2.13 9.73 -1.84
CA LEU A 243 -2.97 10.44 -0.86
C LEU A 243 -3.16 9.67 0.44
N GLY A 244 -2.55 8.48 0.55
CA GLY A 244 -2.56 7.68 1.76
C GLY A 244 -3.51 6.49 1.70
N ARG A 245 -3.71 5.89 2.87
CA ARG A 245 -4.36 4.59 3.03
C ARG A 245 -5.81 4.76 3.42
N TYR A 246 -6.68 3.91 2.88
CA TYR A 246 -8.04 3.76 3.38
C TYR A 246 -8.23 2.36 3.97
N TRP A 247 -9.15 2.26 4.94
CA TRP A 247 -9.60 0.98 5.46
C TRP A 247 -11.06 1.09 5.88
N ALA A 248 -11.94 0.86 4.91
CA ALA A 248 -13.36 1.20 5.03
C ALA A 248 -14.14 0.27 5.97
N LEU A 249 -13.74 -1.00 6.06
CA LEU A 249 -14.43 -1.98 6.91
C LEU A 249 -14.37 -1.60 8.41
N PRO A 250 -13.20 -1.38 9.02
CA PRO A 250 -13.12 -0.94 10.42
C PRO A 250 -13.47 0.56 10.59
N GLY A 251 -13.15 1.43 9.62
CA GLY A 251 -13.25 2.87 9.83
C GLY A 251 -12.30 3.36 10.94
N PRO A 252 -12.62 4.45 11.69
CA PRO A 252 -13.79 5.30 11.51
C PRO A 252 -13.69 6.21 10.28
N GLN A 253 -12.49 6.49 9.77
CA GLN A 253 -12.32 7.33 8.59
C GLN A 253 -12.81 6.61 7.33
N MET A 254 -13.85 7.15 6.67
CA MET A 254 -14.39 6.59 5.42
C MET A 254 -13.94 7.37 4.18
N THR A 255 -13.49 8.62 4.38
CA THR A 255 -13.03 9.49 3.31
C THR A 255 -11.58 9.91 3.45
N LEU A 256 -10.86 9.98 2.34
CA LEU A 256 -9.55 10.62 2.25
C LEU A 256 -9.68 12.01 1.64
N TYR A 257 -9.02 12.99 2.24
CA TYR A 257 -8.97 14.35 1.71
C TYR A 257 -8.18 14.38 0.40
N VAL A 258 -8.71 15.08 -0.60
CA VAL A 258 -8.10 15.27 -1.91
C VAL A 258 -7.93 16.78 -2.12
N PRO A 259 -6.71 17.30 -1.91
CA PRO A 259 -6.42 18.71 -2.10
C PRO A 259 -6.63 19.19 -3.53
N LYS A 260 -7.21 20.39 -3.69
CA LYS A 260 -7.35 21.16 -4.93
C LYS A 260 -6.06 21.22 -5.77
N PRO A 261 -4.86 21.41 -5.20
CA PRO A 261 -3.62 21.41 -5.99
C PRO A 261 -3.33 20.10 -6.74
N TYR A 262 -3.97 18.99 -6.37
CA TYR A 262 -3.86 17.72 -7.08
C TYR A 262 -4.95 17.50 -8.12
N ILE A 263 -5.97 18.39 -8.18
CA ILE A 263 -7.06 18.31 -9.15
C ILE A 263 -6.67 19.07 -10.43
N GLN A 264 -6.91 18.42 -11.57
CA GLN A 264 -6.70 18.92 -12.93
C GLN A 264 -8.02 18.85 -13.72
N PRO A 265 -8.12 19.43 -14.93
CA PRO A 265 -9.32 19.29 -15.76
C PRO A 265 -9.68 17.82 -16.07
N THR A 266 -8.68 16.95 -16.23
CA THR A 266 -8.83 15.50 -16.36
C THR A 266 -7.96 14.82 -15.31
N ASN A 267 -8.56 13.93 -14.51
CA ASN A 267 -7.90 13.30 -13.38
C ASN A 267 -7.88 11.79 -13.54
N THR A 268 -6.75 11.17 -13.18
CA THR A 268 -6.61 9.73 -13.07
C THR A 268 -6.63 9.32 -11.62
N VAL A 269 -7.51 8.38 -11.29
CA VAL A 269 -7.62 7.75 -9.97
C VAL A 269 -7.03 6.36 -10.07
N LEU A 270 -6.11 6.03 -9.17
CA LEU A 270 -5.58 4.67 -9.02
C LEU A 270 -5.74 4.21 -7.58
N LEU A 271 -6.27 3.00 -7.40
CA LEU A 271 -6.32 2.29 -6.13
C LEU A 271 -5.45 1.05 -6.18
N ILE A 272 -4.63 0.86 -5.16
CA ILE A 272 -4.10 -0.46 -4.80
C ILE A 272 -5.05 -1.03 -3.75
N GLU A 273 -5.93 -1.97 -4.13
CA GLU A 273 -6.89 -2.62 -3.25
C GLU A 273 -6.34 -3.98 -2.78
N LEU A 274 -6.34 -4.21 -1.47
CA LEU A 274 -5.65 -5.32 -0.82
C LEU A 274 -6.60 -6.44 -0.35
N LEU A 275 -7.88 -6.14 -0.13
CA LEU A 275 -8.87 -7.08 0.42
C LEU A 275 -10.06 -7.36 -0.50
N GLY A 276 -10.29 -6.48 -1.48
CA GLY A 276 -11.51 -6.49 -2.29
C GLY A 276 -12.68 -5.84 -1.56
N GLY A 277 -13.82 -5.77 -2.24
CA GLY A 277 -14.97 -4.99 -1.80
C GLY A 277 -16.25 -5.36 -2.53
N GLN A 278 -17.31 -4.61 -2.27
CA GLN A 278 -18.66 -4.83 -2.78
C GLN A 278 -18.95 -4.03 -4.07
N GLN A 279 -18.01 -3.17 -4.49
CA GLN A 279 -18.16 -2.31 -5.66
C GLN A 279 -16.82 -2.08 -6.37
N THR A 280 -16.91 -1.60 -7.61
CA THR A 280 -15.79 -1.13 -8.43
C THR A 280 -15.89 0.37 -8.73
N ASP A 281 -16.94 1.04 -8.24
CA ASP A 281 -17.08 2.49 -8.31
C ASP A 281 -16.57 3.17 -7.03
N VAL A 282 -16.18 4.42 -7.16
CA VAL A 282 -15.85 5.32 -6.04
C VAL A 282 -16.62 6.61 -6.18
N ASN A 283 -16.80 7.34 -5.08
CA ASN A 283 -17.45 8.65 -5.10
C ASN A 283 -16.50 9.72 -4.56
N PHE A 284 -16.51 10.88 -5.19
CA PHE A 284 -15.89 12.09 -4.67
C PHE A 284 -16.97 12.99 -4.08
N VAL A 285 -16.90 13.25 -2.79
CA VAL A 285 -17.92 13.97 -2.02
C VAL A 285 -17.39 15.30 -1.49
N ASP A 286 -18.30 16.17 -1.09
CA ASP A 286 -18.03 17.53 -0.60
C ASP A 286 -17.83 17.62 0.91
N GLN A 287 -17.84 16.50 1.63
CA GLN A 287 -17.64 16.47 3.08
C GLN A 287 -16.98 15.17 3.54
N ALA A 288 -16.21 15.27 4.63
CA ALA A 288 -15.63 14.11 5.27
C ALA A 288 -16.72 13.20 5.87
N ILE A 289 -16.57 11.89 5.68
CA ILE A 289 -17.47 10.87 6.23
C ILE A 289 -16.70 10.03 7.24
N TRP A 290 -17.34 9.84 8.39
CA TRP A 290 -16.84 9.00 9.48
C TRP A 290 -17.88 7.92 9.80
N LYS A 291 -17.41 6.71 10.05
CA LYS A 291 -18.21 5.60 10.55
C LYS A 291 -18.37 5.75 12.05
N SER A 292 -19.61 5.77 12.51
CA SER A 292 -20.03 5.79 13.91
C SER A 292 -19.77 4.46 14.61
#